data_AF-A0A1G7VQ80-F1
#
_entry.id   AF-A0A1G7VQ80-F1
#
_cell.length_a   1.000
_cell.length_b   1.000
_cell.length_c   1.000
_cell.angle_alpha   90.00
_cell.angle_beta   90.00
_cell.angle_gamma   90.00
#
_symmetry.space_group_name_H-M   'P 1'
#
loop_
_entity.id
_entity.type
_entity.pdbx_description
1 polymer ?
#
loop_
_entity_poly.entity_id
_entity_poly.type
_entity_poly.pdbx_seq_one_letter_code
_entity_poly.pdbx_strand_id
1 'polypeptide(L)' 'MSFKILPTPAFVRELKKLSKKYISLKKDLTVLIAELVENPKSGTPLGNNCYKIRMAITSKNKGNRPVQE' A
#
# COMPACT_ATOMS: atom_id res chain seq x y z
N MET A 1 13.24 0.40 14.82
CA MET A 1 12.43 -0.76 15.26
C MET A 1 12.17 -1.63 14.05
N SER A 2 12.29 -2.96 14.16
CA SER A 2 12.10 -3.86 13.03
C SER A 2 10.70 -4.46 13.05
N PHE A 3 9.76 -3.83 12.35
CA PHE A 3 8.42 -4.39 12.16
C PHE A 3 8.44 -5.42 11.02
N LYS A 4 7.88 -6.60 11.27
CA LYS A 4 7.79 -7.68 10.28
C LYS A 4 6.42 -7.65 9.62
N ILE A 5 6.38 -7.38 8.32
CA ILE A 5 5.15 -7.40 7.53
C ILE A 5 4.91 -8.82 7.03
N LEU A 6 3.76 -9.39 7.39
CA LEU A 6 3.34 -10.72 7.00
C LEU A 6 2.15 -10.62 6.04
N PRO A 7 2.34 -10.82 4.72
CA PRO A 7 1.24 -10.82 3.78
C PRO A 7 0.42 -12.11 3.91
N THR A 8 -0.89 -12.00 3.75
CA THR A 8 -1.78 -13.17 3.69
C THR A 8 -1.70 -13.85 2.31
N PRO A 9 -1.96 -15.17 2.21
CA PRO A 9 -1.92 -15.87 0.94
C PRO A 9 -2.94 -15.33 -0.09
N ALA A 10 -4.09 -14.85 0.38
CA ALA A 10 -5.08 -14.17 -0.46
C ALA A 10 -4.50 -12.88 -1.07
N PHE A 11 -3.85 -12.06 -0.24
CA PHE A 11 -3.20 -10.83 -0.67
C PHE A 11 -2.14 -11.10 -1.75
N VAL A 12 -1.29 -12.12 -1.58
CA VAL A 12 -0.26 -12.47 -2.58
C VAL A 12 -0.88 -12.87 -3.92
N ARG A 13 -1.98 -13.64 -3.91
CA ARG A 13 -2.68 -14.05 -5.13
C ARG A 13 -3.28 -12.86 -5.88
N GLU A 14 -3.93 -11.95 -5.17
CA GLU A 14 -4.52 -10.73 -5.73
C GLU A 14 -3.43 -9.76 -6.22
N LEU A 15 -2.37 -9.59 -5.44
CA LEU A 15 -1.22 -8.78 -5.79
C LEU A 15 -0.58 -9.26 -7.08
N LYS A 16 -0.40 -10.57 -7.25
CA LYS A 16 0.20 -11.14 -8.47
C LYS A 16 -0.64 -10.81 -9.70
N LYS A 17 -1.98 -10.81 -9.59
CA LYS A 17 -2.88 -10.40 -10.67
C LYS A 17 -2.78 -8.89 -10.94
N LEU A 18 -2.81 -8.07 -9.89
CA LEU A 18 -2.74 -6.62 -9.99
C LEU A 18 -1.38 -6.12 -10.52
N SER A 19 -0.28 -6.77 -10.11
CA SER A 19 1.08 -6.52 -10.58
C SER A 19 1.24 -6.72 -12.08
N LYS A 20 0.44 -7.61 -12.71
CA LYS A 20 0.45 -7.78 -14.16
C LYS A 20 -0.27 -6.62 -14.86
N LYS A 21 -1.27 -6.04 -14.22
CA LYS A 21 -2.09 -4.94 -14.77
C LYS A 21 -1.46 -3.56 -14.55
N TYR A 22 -0.74 -3.39 -13.44
CA TYR A 22 -0.14 -2.13 -13.01
C TYR A 22 1.34 -2.34 -12.67
N ILE A 23 2.24 -1.97 -13.59
CA ILE A 23 3.69 -2.15 -13.44
C ILE A 23 4.25 -1.31 -12.27
N SER A 24 3.72 -0.10 -12.05
CA SER A 24 4.16 0.77 -10.96
C SER A 24 3.74 0.27 -9.57
N LEU A 25 2.75 -0.63 -9.49
CA LEU A 25 2.20 -1.11 -8.22
C LEU A 25 3.26 -1.75 -7.33
N LYS A 26 4.26 -2.43 -7.91
CA LYS A 26 5.39 -2.96 -7.13
C LYS A 26 6.17 -1.86 -6.43
N LYS A 27 6.43 -0.74 -7.12
CA LYS A 27 7.15 0.41 -6.55
C LYS A 27 6.31 1.11 -5.50
N ASP A 28 5.05 1.37 -5.82
CA ASP A 28 4.07 1.95 -4.90
C ASP A 28 4.04 1.13 -3.59
N LEU A 29 3.92 -0.20 -3.69
CA LEU A 29 3.84 -1.07 -2.53
C LEU A 29 5.12 -1.09 -1.68
N THR A 30 6.31 -0.97 -2.30
CA THR A 30 7.56 -0.81 -1.54
C THR A 30 7.56 0.47 -0.70
N VAL A 31 7.05 1.58 -1.23
CA VAL A 31 6.90 2.84 -0.49
C VAL A 31 5.93 2.66 0.67
N LEU A 32 4.78 2.03 0.42
CA LEU A 32 3.80 1.72 1.47
C LEU A 32 4.39 0.87 2.60
N ILE A 33 5.20 -0.14 2.26
CA ILE A 33 5.89 -0.99 3.23
C ILE A 33 6.84 -0.15 4.10
N ALA A 34 7.62 0.76 3.50
CA ALA A 34 8.51 1.63 4.25
C ALA A 34 7.73 2.53 5.23
N GLU A 35 6.64 3.15 4.77
CA GLU A 35 5.75 3.97 5.61
C GLU A 35 5.11 3.17 6.75
N LEU A 36 4.69 1.92 6.49
CA LEU A 36 4.12 1.01 7.49
C LEU A 36 5.15 0.56 8.54
N VAL A 37 6.42 0.43 8.16
CA VAL A 37 7.50 0.11 9.09
C VAL A 37 7.79 1.28 10.03
N GLU A 38 7.70 2.51 9.53
CA GLU A 38 7.85 3.70 10.37
C GLU A 38 6.61 3.98 11.23
N ASN A 39 5.42 3.89 10.63
CA ASN A 39 4.15 4.15 11.30
C ASN A 39 3.10 3.07 10.96
N PRO A 40 2.98 2.01 11.79
CA PRO A 40 2.03 0.91 11.54
C PRO A 40 0.55 1.30 11.73
N LYS A 41 0.26 2.49 12.27
CA LYS A 41 -1.10 2.99 12.52
C LYS A 41 -1.58 4.01 11.46
N SER A 42 -0.84 4.17 10.35
CA SER A 42 -1.08 5.17 9.29
C SER A 42 -2.29 4.91 8.39
N GLY A 43 -3.39 4.41 8.95
CA GLY A 43 -4.59 4.09 8.18
C GLY A 43 -5.86 4.52 8.87
N THR A 44 -6.96 4.44 8.13
CA THR A 44 -8.29 4.67 8.69
C THR A 44 -8.65 3.49 9.60
N PRO A 45 -8.92 3.71 10.90
CA PRO A 45 -9.32 2.64 11.80
C PRO A 45 -10.66 2.08 11.35
N LEU A 46 -10.73 0.75 11.16
CA LEU A 46 -11.96 0.03 10.82
C LEU A 46 -12.56 -0.67 12.05
N GLY A 47 -11.86 -0.65 13.19
CA GLY A 47 -12.18 -1.43 14.40
C GLY A 47 -11.28 -2.66 14.55
N ASN A 48 -11.26 -3.28 15.73
CA ASN A 48 -10.45 -4.48 16.03
C ASN A 48 -8.97 -4.39 15.62
N ASN A 49 -8.32 -3.26 15.86
CA ASN A 49 -6.91 -3.02 15.48
C ASN A 49 -6.66 -3.20 13.97
N CYS A 50 -7.70 -3.11 13.15
CA CYS A 50 -7.61 -3.15 11.70
C CYS A 50 -7.56 -1.73 11.14
N TYR A 51 -6.65 -1.51 10.21
CA TYR A 51 -6.45 -0.22 9.55
C TYR A 51 -6.61 -0.39 8.04
N LYS A 52 -7.36 0.53 7.43
CA LYS A 52 -7.54 0.60 5.97
C LYS A 52 -6.67 1.71 5.41
N ILE A 53 -5.80 1.36 4.46
CA ILE A 53 -4.99 2.35 3.74
C ILE A 53 -5.49 2.46 2.31
N ARG A 54 -5.84 3.68 1.89
CA ARG A 54 -6.19 3.99 0.49
C ARG A 54 -4.91 4.44 -0.22
N MET A 55 -4.26 3.52 -0.93
CA MET A 55 -3.10 3.85 -1.76
C MET A 55 -3.56 4.30 -3.15
N ALA A 56 -3.14 5.49 -3.56
CA ALA A 56 -3.20 5.90 -4.97
C ALA A 56 -2.07 5.20 -5.72
N ILE A 57 -2.39 4.41 -6.74
CA ILE A 57 -1.38 3.81 -7.62
C ILE A 57 -0.98 4.80 -8.72
N THR A 58 0.31 5.10 -8.81
CA THR A 58 0.87 6.04 -9.79
C THR A 58 0.55 5.63 -11.23
N SER A 59 0.45 4.32 -11.50
CA SER A 59 0.09 3.78 -12.81
C SER A 59 -1.34 4.10 -13.28
N LYS A 60 -2.27 4.48 -12.38
CA LYS A 60 -3.69 4.69 -12.72
C LYS A 60 -4.02 6.17 -12.95
N ASN A 61 -3.08 7.07 -12.71
CA ASN A 61 -3.33 8.50 -12.77
C ASN A 61 -2.21 9.25 -13.51
N LYS A 62 -2.26 9.21 -14.84
CA LYS A 62 -1.63 10.23 -15.67
C LYS A 62 -2.51 11.49 -15.59
N GLY A 63 -2.60 12.10 -14.41
CA GLY A 63 -3.53 13.21 -14.14
C GLY A 63 -3.60 13.58 -12.67
N ASN A 64 -2.82 14.59 -12.28
CA ASN A 64 -2.83 15.33 -11.01
C ASN A 64 -1.95 14.82 -9.87
N ARG A 65 -0.99 15.70 -9.56
CA ARG A 65 -0.05 15.73 -8.44
C ARG A 65 -0.84 15.80 -7.12
N PRO A 66 -0.43 15.10 -6.05
CA PRO A 66 -0.74 15.58 -4.73
C PRO A 66 0.14 16.81 -4.47
N VAL A 67 -0.52 17.96 -4.38
CA VAL A 67 0.00 19.16 -3.72
C VAL A 67 0.35 18.75 -2.28
N GLN A 68 1.58 19.00 -1.86
CA GLN A 68 1.94 19.04 -0.45
C GLN A 68 1.82 20.52 -0.06
N GLU A 69 0.89 20.83 0.85
CA GLU A 69 0.93 22.04 1.69
C GLU A 69 1.81 21.77 2.91
#